data_AF-A0AAU8Y427-F1
#
_entry.id   AF-A0AAU8Y427-F1
#
_cell.length_a   1.000
_cell.length_b   1.000
_cell.length_c   1.000
_cell.angle_alpha   90.00
_cell.angle_beta   90.00
_cell.angle_gamma   90.00
#
_symmetry.space_group_name_H-M   'P 1'
#
loop_
_entity.id
_entity.type
_entity.pdbx_description
1 polymer ?
#
loop_
_entity_poly.entity_id
_entity_poly.type
_entity_poly.pdbx_seq_one_letter_code
_entity_poly.pdbx_strand_id
1 'polypeptide(L)'
;MSNTGETLINAIVSNNYLMAINNCPGVPAQMSRAVYGKTQDDSGAGTAIENNRDMQKNINIALGFSGANSETAVWHFMIGPPVHHFVVIPWYQHTAPHGRVYTVFMAYENRYSVGGYVQHTPPAPSAVKGYRTVWSVTDLAQMFSDLLTSATAWQTYFGAVGAAQANKITYWKYKVTSLDSAVANVNKYR
;
A
#
# COMPACT_ATOMS: atom_id res chain seq x y z
N MET A 1 10.41 -15.53 17.27
CA MET A 1 10.68 -15.25 15.84
C MET A 1 10.82 -13.74 15.71
N SER A 2 11.90 -13.24 15.12
CA SER A 2 12.10 -11.82 14.86
C SER A 2 10.98 -11.31 13.93
N ASN A 3 10.46 -10.10 14.19
CA ASN A 3 9.38 -9.49 13.42
C ASN A 3 9.89 -8.99 12.05
N THR A 4 10.32 -9.91 11.18
CA THR A 4 11.00 -9.60 9.91
C THR A 4 10.13 -8.77 8.95
N GLY A 5 8.81 -8.83 9.07
CA GLY A 5 7.89 -7.93 8.37
C GLY A 5 8.08 -6.48 8.78
N GLU A 6 8.07 -6.19 10.08
CA GLU A 6 8.36 -4.86 10.60
C GLU A 6 9.78 -4.39 10.24
N THR A 7 10.76 -5.29 10.25
CA THR A 7 12.12 -4.98 9.77
C THR A 7 12.12 -4.49 8.32
N LEU A 8 11.36 -5.11 7.43
CA LEU A 8 11.22 -4.65 6.04
C LEU A 8 10.58 -3.26 5.99
N ILE A 9 9.50 -3.03 6.72
CA ILE A 9 8.81 -1.73 6.73
C ILE A 9 9.76 -0.63 7.25
N ASN A 10 10.52 -0.90 8.30
CA ASN A 10 11.51 0.03 8.83
C ASN A 10 12.65 0.30 7.83
N ALA A 11 13.11 -0.73 7.10
CA ALA A 11 14.09 -0.56 6.03
C ALA A 11 13.58 0.35 4.90
N ILE A 12 12.30 0.18 4.50
CA ILE A 12 11.66 1.04 3.50
C ILE A 12 11.59 2.49 3.98
N VAL A 13 11.08 2.72 5.19
CA VAL A 13 10.93 4.06 5.79
C VAL A 13 12.28 4.75 5.97
N SER A 14 13.35 4.00 6.25
CA SER A 14 14.70 4.54 6.41
C SER A 14 15.42 4.79 5.08
N ASN A 15 14.85 4.38 3.94
CA ASN A 15 15.46 4.55 2.63
C ASN A 15 15.06 5.91 2.01
N ASN A 16 16.01 6.84 1.97
CA ASN A 16 15.80 8.21 1.46
C ASN A 16 15.31 8.27 0.01
N TYR A 17 15.72 7.33 -0.86
CA TYR A 17 15.27 7.30 -2.25
C TYR A 17 13.79 6.92 -2.37
N LEU A 18 13.34 5.96 -1.56
CA LEU A 18 11.93 5.60 -1.47
C LEU A 18 11.10 6.73 -0.85
N MET A 19 11.62 7.40 0.18
CA MET A 19 10.93 8.54 0.81
C MET A 19 10.84 9.76 -0.11
N ALA A 20 11.75 9.89 -1.08
CA ALA A 20 11.77 10.97 -2.05
C ALA A 20 10.77 10.80 -3.22
N ILE A 21 10.13 9.63 -3.39
CA ILE A 21 9.13 9.42 -4.43
C ILE A 21 7.97 10.41 -4.24
N ASN A 22 7.73 11.27 -5.22
CA ASN A 22 6.84 12.43 -5.11
C ASN A 22 5.65 12.41 -6.08
N ASN A 23 5.39 11.28 -6.72
CA ASN A 23 4.29 11.09 -7.65
C ASN A 23 3.69 9.69 -7.44
N CYS A 24 2.37 9.57 -7.60
CA CYS A 24 1.67 8.32 -7.31
C CYS A 24 2.09 7.15 -8.23
N PRO A 25 2.31 7.30 -9.55
CA PRO A 25 2.69 6.18 -10.41
C PRO A 25 4.10 5.65 -10.12
N GLY A 26 5.00 6.49 -9.60
CA GLY A 26 6.34 6.09 -9.19
C GLY A 26 6.36 5.17 -7.97
N VAL A 27 5.33 5.20 -7.12
CA VAL A 27 5.26 4.37 -5.91
C VAL A 27 5.31 2.87 -6.22
N PRO A 28 4.39 2.28 -7.03
CA PRO A 28 4.45 0.85 -7.37
C PRO A 28 5.74 0.47 -8.09
N ALA A 29 6.22 1.29 -9.02
CA ALA A 29 7.43 1.02 -9.78
C ALA A 29 8.69 0.96 -8.90
N GLN A 30 8.91 1.97 -8.05
CA GLN A 30 10.11 2.03 -7.23
C GLN A 30 10.04 1.11 -6.00
N MET A 31 8.86 0.96 -5.37
CA MET A 31 8.69 0.02 -4.24
C MET A 31 8.90 -1.42 -4.69
N SER A 32 8.36 -1.82 -5.86
CA SER A 32 8.62 -3.15 -6.40
C SER A 32 10.10 -3.34 -6.71
N ARG A 33 10.74 -2.38 -7.39
CA ARG A 33 12.17 -2.46 -7.69
C ARG A 33 13.03 -2.61 -6.43
N ALA A 34 12.71 -1.88 -5.36
CA ALA A 34 13.44 -1.96 -4.11
C ALA A 34 13.22 -3.29 -3.37
N VAL A 35 11.99 -3.80 -3.31
CA VAL A 35 11.68 -5.06 -2.62
C VAL A 35 12.22 -6.29 -3.38
N TYR A 36 12.09 -6.32 -4.70
CA TYR A 36 12.47 -7.48 -5.50
C TYR A 36 13.89 -7.40 -6.07
N GLY A 37 14.58 -6.26 -5.94
CA GLY A 37 15.86 -5.99 -6.61
C GLY A 37 15.74 -5.80 -8.13
N LYS A 38 14.52 -5.82 -8.66
CA LYS A 38 14.18 -5.65 -10.09
C LYS A 38 12.73 -5.18 -10.22
N THR A 39 12.41 -4.48 -11.30
CA THR A 39 11.05 -4.05 -11.60
C THR A 39 10.10 -5.25 -11.65
N GLN A 40 8.90 -5.09 -11.10
CA GLN A 40 7.77 -5.98 -11.37
C GLN A 40 6.77 -5.21 -12.22
N ASP A 41 6.28 -5.85 -13.27
CA ASP A 41 5.31 -5.26 -14.18
C ASP A 41 3.90 -5.71 -13.81
N ASP A 42 2.94 -4.81 -14.00
CA ASP A 42 1.52 -5.11 -13.93
C ASP A 42 1.13 -6.07 -15.05
N SER A 43 0.85 -7.32 -14.71
CA SER A 43 0.43 -8.31 -15.69
C SER A 43 -1.05 -8.18 -16.04
N GLY A 44 -1.36 -7.95 -17.31
CA GLY A 44 -2.74 -7.87 -17.81
C GLY A 44 -3.53 -6.67 -17.26
N ALA A 45 -4.86 -6.70 -17.40
CA ALA A 45 -5.72 -5.59 -17.02
C ALA A 45 -5.89 -5.40 -15.49
N GLY A 46 -5.32 -6.28 -14.67
CA GLY A 46 -5.53 -6.31 -13.22
C GLY A 46 -6.89 -6.88 -12.84
N THR A 47 -7.16 -6.95 -11.53
CA THR A 47 -8.47 -7.36 -11.00
C THR A 47 -9.20 -6.16 -10.45
N ALA A 48 -10.47 -5.97 -10.82
CA ALA A 48 -11.27 -4.83 -10.41
C ALA A 48 -12.19 -5.14 -9.21
N ILE A 49 -12.38 -4.13 -8.37
CA ILE A 49 -13.38 -4.05 -7.31
C ILE A 49 -14.24 -2.84 -7.63
N GLU A 50 -15.54 -3.05 -7.71
CA GLU A 50 -16.53 -2.01 -8.04
C GLU A 50 -17.59 -1.95 -6.94
N ASN A 51 -18.30 -0.82 -6.86
CA ASN A 51 -19.43 -0.66 -5.97
C ASN A 51 -20.66 -1.42 -6.51
N ASN A 52 -20.72 -2.72 -6.21
CA ASN A 52 -21.82 -3.61 -6.57
C ASN A 52 -22.06 -4.64 -5.46
N ARG A 53 -23.02 -5.56 -5.68
CA ARG A 53 -23.39 -6.58 -4.68
C ARG A 53 -22.24 -7.50 -4.24
N ASP A 54 -21.20 -7.64 -5.06
CA ASP A 54 -20.04 -8.51 -4.81
C ASP A 54 -18.84 -7.73 -4.24
N MET A 55 -18.98 -6.41 -3.97
CA MET A 55 -17.90 -5.53 -3.52
C MET A 55 -17.14 -6.10 -2.32
N GLN A 56 -17.82 -6.47 -1.24
CA GLN A 56 -17.16 -6.96 -0.03
C GLN A 56 -16.42 -8.28 -0.26
N LYS A 57 -17.00 -9.18 -1.07
CA LYS A 57 -16.34 -10.44 -1.46
C LYS A 57 -15.05 -10.15 -2.22
N ASN A 58 -15.09 -9.21 -3.18
CA ASN A 58 -13.94 -8.83 -3.98
C ASN A 58 -12.86 -8.11 -3.15
N ILE A 59 -13.25 -7.29 -2.17
CA ILE A 59 -12.32 -6.73 -1.16
C ILE A 59 -11.64 -7.85 -0.39
N ASN A 60 -12.39 -8.82 0.14
CA ASN A 60 -11.82 -9.93 0.91
C ASN A 60 -10.81 -10.76 0.08
N ILE A 61 -11.11 -11.01 -1.21
CA ILE A 61 -10.20 -11.66 -2.15
C ILE A 61 -8.95 -10.81 -2.39
N ALA A 62 -9.12 -9.51 -2.62
CA ALA A 62 -8.02 -8.56 -2.83
C ALA A 62 -7.08 -8.50 -1.61
N LEU A 63 -7.61 -8.63 -0.40
CA LEU A 63 -6.81 -8.63 0.83
C LEU A 63 -6.24 -10.01 1.21
N GLY A 64 -6.62 -11.08 0.51
CA GLY A 64 -6.03 -12.40 0.72
C GLY A 64 -4.51 -12.42 0.47
N PHE A 65 -3.72 -12.77 1.48
CA PHE A 65 -2.31 -13.13 1.36
C PHE A 65 -2.13 -14.57 1.82
N SER A 66 -1.52 -15.39 0.97
CA SER A 66 -1.28 -16.82 1.17
C SER A 66 0.20 -17.17 1.36
N GLY A 67 1.08 -16.17 1.51
CA GLY A 67 2.48 -16.40 1.82
C GLY A 67 2.69 -16.87 3.26
N ALA A 68 3.87 -17.43 3.53
CA ALA A 68 4.28 -17.82 4.87
C ALA A 68 4.64 -16.58 5.74
N ASN A 69 4.80 -16.79 7.05
CA ASN A 69 5.21 -15.74 7.98
C ASN A 69 6.56 -15.10 7.63
N SER A 70 7.44 -15.84 6.94
CA SER A 70 8.75 -15.39 6.47
C SER A 70 8.70 -14.72 5.09
N GLU A 71 7.52 -14.45 4.55
CA GLU A 71 7.31 -13.96 3.20
C GLU A 71 6.50 -12.67 3.16
N THR A 72 6.61 -11.96 2.03
CA THR A 72 5.89 -10.73 1.74
C THR A 72 5.65 -10.60 0.23
N ALA A 73 4.99 -9.51 -0.17
CA ALA A 73 4.82 -9.11 -1.55
C ALA A 73 4.66 -7.58 -1.63
N VAL A 74 4.65 -7.04 -2.85
CA VAL A 74 4.17 -5.69 -3.14
C VAL A 74 2.90 -5.83 -3.96
N TRP A 75 1.82 -5.18 -3.53
CA TRP A 75 0.56 -5.13 -4.27
C TRP A 75 0.31 -3.72 -4.74
N HIS A 76 0.13 -3.55 -6.03
CA HIS A 76 -0.21 -2.27 -6.63
C HIS A 76 -1.73 -2.11 -6.68
N PHE A 77 -2.23 -0.98 -6.19
CA PHE A 77 -3.61 -0.56 -6.30
C PHE A 77 -3.69 0.75 -7.10
N MET A 78 -4.56 0.75 -8.10
CA MET A 78 -4.96 1.92 -8.87
C MET A 78 -6.43 2.18 -8.62
N ILE A 79 -6.77 3.37 -8.15
CA ILE A 79 -8.14 3.79 -7.89
C ILE A 79 -8.53 4.92 -8.84
N GLY A 80 -9.81 4.99 -9.24
CA GLY A 80 -10.33 6.20 -9.90
C GLY A 80 -11.75 6.08 -10.44
N PRO A 81 -12.24 7.10 -11.18
CA PRO A 81 -11.61 8.42 -11.39
C PRO A 81 -11.77 9.38 -10.18
N PRO A 82 -10.88 10.40 -10.01
CA PRO A 82 -9.61 10.62 -10.71
C PRO A 82 -8.60 9.51 -10.37
N VAL A 83 -7.54 9.35 -11.15
CA VAL A 83 -6.60 8.22 -10.94
C VAL A 83 -5.66 8.51 -9.77
N HIS A 84 -5.47 7.53 -8.89
CA HIS A 84 -4.42 7.52 -7.86
C HIS A 84 -3.83 6.12 -7.68
N HIS A 85 -2.53 6.04 -7.48
CA HIS A 85 -1.79 4.78 -7.33
C HIS A 85 -1.16 4.70 -5.94
N PHE A 86 -1.23 3.53 -5.32
CA PHE A 86 -0.56 3.24 -4.06
C PHE A 86 -0.17 1.77 -3.96
N VAL A 87 0.69 1.48 -2.99
CA VAL A 87 1.17 0.13 -2.70
C VAL A 87 0.67 -0.34 -1.35
N VAL A 88 0.34 -1.62 -1.29
CA VAL A 88 0.11 -2.36 -0.04
C VAL A 88 1.15 -3.47 0.07
N ILE A 89 1.83 -3.56 1.21
CA ILE A 89 2.79 -4.62 1.54
C ILE A 89 2.16 -5.50 2.63
N PRO A 90 1.73 -6.74 2.33
CA PRO A 90 1.28 -7.69 3.35
C PRO A 90 2.45 -8.31 4.11
N TRP A 91 2.27 -8.54 5.41
CA TRP A 91 3.20 -9.29 6.26
C TRP A 91 2.47 -9.86 7.49
N TYR A 92 3.16 -10.67 8.29
CA TYR A 92 2.61 -11.27 9.50
C TYR A 92 3.21 -10.62 10.76
N GLN A 93 2.35 -10.08 11.63
CA GLN A 93 2.74 -9.51 12.90
C GLN A 93 2.94 -10.61 13.94
N HIS A 94 4.11 -10.59 14.58
CA HIS A 94 4.50 -11.54 15.62
C HIS A 94 4.32 -11.02 17.05
N THR A 95 3.85 -9.79 17.22
CA THR A 95 3.38 -9.25 18.50
C THR A 95 1.85 -9.28 18.55
N ALA A 96 1.27 -9.39 19.75
CA ALA A 96 -0.18 -9.40 19.89
C ALA A 96 -0.79 -8.05 19.46
N PRO A 97 -1.94 -8.04 18.74
CA PRO A 97 -2.64 -9.20 18.19
C PRO A 97 -1.87 -9.81 17.00
N HIS A 98 -1.63 -11.12 17.06
CA HIS A 98 -0.94 -11.84 15.99
C HIS A 98 -1.82 -11.92 14.75
N GLY A 99 -1.21 -11.86 13.57
CA GLY A 99 -1.92 -12.16 12.33
C GLY A 99 -1.38 -11.43 11.13
N ARG A 100 -2.12 -11.57 10.03
CA ARG A 100 -1.84 -10.86 8.78
C ARG A 100 -2.18 -9.38 8.95
N VAL A 101 -1.22 -8.54 8.60
CA VAL A 101 -1.32 -7.08 8.60
C VAL A 101 -0.76 -6.54 7.28
N TYR A 102 -0.93 -5.23 7.08
CA TYR A 102 -0.47 -4.55 5.89
C TYR A 102 0.19 -3.23 6.23
N THR A 103 1.01 -2.73 5.32
CA THR A 103 1.49 -1.36 5.34
C THR A 103 1.19 -0.71 3.99
N VAL A 104 0.57 0.47 4.03
CA VAL A 104 0.25 1.24 2.83
C VAL A 104 1.35 2.27 2.61
N PHE A 105 1.77 2.44 1.35
CA PHE A 105 2.65 3.52 0.92
C PHE A 105 2.05 4.23 -0.28
N MET A 106 2.08 5.56 -0.26
CA MET A 106 1.54 6.40 -1.32
C MET A 106 2.30 7.72 -1.38
N ALA A 107 2.24 8.36 -2.54
CA ALA A 107 2.65 9.73 -2.78
C ALA A 107 1.57 10.35 -3.66
N TYR A 108 1.45 11.67 -3.64
CA TYR A 108 0.47 12.37 -4.46
C TYR A 108 1.19 13.50 -5.20
N GLU A 109 1.14 13.43 -6.53
CA GLU A 109 1.89 14.33 -7.40
C GLU A 109 1.57 15.79 -7.09
N ASN A 110 2.60 16.63 -6.98
CA ASN A 110 2.52 18.05 -6.61
C ASN A 110 1.86 18.32 -5.24
N ARG A 111 1.74 17.31 -4.37
CA ARG A 111 1.11 17.43 -3.06
C ARG A 111 2.03 16.95 -1.95
N TYR A 112 2.43 15.68 -1.95
CA TYR A 112 3.33 15.11 -0.96
C TYR A 112 4.11 13.91 -1.50
N SER A 113 5.33 13.71 -1.00
CA SER A 113 6.12 12.50 -1.24
C SER A 113 5.72 11.35 -0.31
N VAL A 114 6.27 10.16 -0.55
CA VAL A 114 6.13 9.03 0.38
C VAL A 114 6.62 9.43 1.78
N GLY A 115 7.75 10.14 1.88
CA GLY A 115 8.24 10.68 3.15
C GLY A 115 7.25 11.64 3.81
N GLY A 116 6.63 12.53 3.03
CA GLY A 116 5.57 13.41 3.51
C GLY A 116 4.34 12.65 4.01
N TYR A 117 3.95 11.56 3.33
CA TYR A 117 2.88 10.66 3.76
C TYR A 117 3.21 9.96 5.08
N VAL A 118 4.42 9.39 5.19
CA VAL A 118 4.92 8.70 6.40
C VAL A 118 5.01 9.64 7.60
N GLN A 119 5.42 10.88 7.37
CA GLN A 119 5.55 11.91 8.42
C GLN A 119 4.25 12.68 8.69
N HIS A 120 3.15 12.35 8.00
CA HIS A 120 1.88 13.08 8.09
C HIS A 120 2.01 14.58 7.81
N THR A 121 2.95 14.96 6.96
CA THR A 121 3.17 16.37 6.61
C THR A 121 2.06 16.84 5.67
N PRO A 122 1.28 17.87 6.05
CA PRO A 122 0.24 18.41 5.17
C PRO A 122 0.80 18.74 3.78
N PRO A 123 0.09 18.42 2.68
CA PRO A 123 -1.32 18.03 2.62
C PRO A 123 -1.61 16.53 2.80
N ALA A 124 -0.66 15.70 3.24
CA ALA A 124 -0.89 14.28 3.51
C ALA A 124 -1.96 14.05 4.60
N PRO A 125 -2.63 12.88 4.61
CA PRO A 125 -3.58 12.52 5.66
C PRO A 125 -2.90 12.38 7.04
N SER A 126 -3.63 12.74 8.09
CA SER A 126 -3.18 12.62 9.48
C SER A 126 -3.04 11.16 9.92
N ALA A 127 -2.38 10.91 11.05
CA ALA A 127 -2.15 9.56 11.60
C ALA A 127 -3.41 8.70 11.80
N VAL A 128 -4.59 9.34 11.92
CA VAL A 128 -5.87 8.61 12.11
C VAL A 128 -6.25 7.82 10.84
N LYS A 129 -5.98 8.37 9.65
CA LYS A 129 -6.41 7.80 8.36
C LYS A 129 -5.28 7.63 7.35
N GLY A 130 -4.11 8.19 7.64
CA GLY A 130 -2.89 8.14 6.86
C GLY A 130 -1.96 7.02 7.28
N TYR A 131 -0.66 7.23 7.05
CA TYR A 131 0.37 6.22 7.29
C TYR A 131 0.31 5.60 8.69
N ARG A 132 0.38 4.28 8.73
CA ARG A 132 0.55 3.47 9.94
C ARG A 132 1.38 2.28 9.54
N THR A 133 2.32 1.87 10.39
CA THR A 133 3.11 0.65 10.16
C THR A 133 2.21 -0.57 10.03
N VAL A 134 1.17 -0.65 10.86
CA VAL A 134 0.22 -1.76 10.89
C VAL A 134 -1.17 -1.28 10.51
N TRP A 135 -1.68 -1.82 9.40
CA TRP A 135 -3.08 -1.81 9.03
C TRP A 135 -3.64 -3.22 9.25
N SER A 136 -4.75 -3.33 9.99
CA SER A 136 -5.47 -4.59 10.06
C SER A 136 -6.20 -4.88 8.75
N VAL A 137 -6.61 -6.14 8.55
CA VAL A 137 -7.51 -6.53 7.45
C VAL A 137 -8.77 -5.67 7.45
N THR A 138 -9.35 -5.42 8.62
CA THR A 138 -10.56 -4.61 8.78
C THR A 138 -10.33 -3.15 8.41
N ASP A 139 -9.21 -2.54 8.84
CA ASP A 139 -8.88 -1.15 8.50
C ASP A 139 -8.77 -0.95 6.99
N LEU A 140 -8.05 -1.86 6.32
CA LEU A 140 -7.80 -1.76 4.89
C LEU A 140 -9.05 -2.10 4.07
N ALA A 141 -9.86 -3.07 4.53
CA ALA A 141 -11.16 -3.37 3.92
C ALA A 141 -12.12 -2.16 4.03
N GLN A 142 -12.13 -1.50 5.18
CA GLN A 142 -12.93 -0.29 5.38
C GLN A 142 -12.45 0.83 4.47
N MET A 143 -11.14 1.05 4.34
CA MET A 143 -10.61 2.04 3.40
C MET A 143 -11.10 1.79 1.96
N PHE A 144 -11.07 0.54 1.48
CA PHE A 144 -11.53 0.22 0.12
C PHE A 144 -13.05 0.42 -0.04
N SER A 145 -13.83 0.01 0.96
CA SER A 145 -15.28 0.23 0.98
C SER A 145 -15.62 1.72 0.96
N ASP A 146 -14.98 2.52 1.83
CA ASP A 146 -15.19 3.96 1.93
C ASP A 146 -14.84 4.65 0.61
N LEU A 147 -13.69 4.30 0.01
CA LEU A 147 -13.26 4.90 -1.24
C LEU A 147 -14.22 4.63 -2.43
N LEU A 148 -14.97 3.53 -2.38
CA LEU A 148 -15.98 3.16 -3.40
C LEU A 148 -17.39 3.70 -3.11
N THR A 149 -17.68 4.10 -1.87
CA THR A 149 -19.05 4.41 -1.41
C THR A 149 -19.23 5.82 -0.87
N SER A 150 -18.16 6.49 -0.42
CA SER A 150 -18.22 7.79 0.23
C SER A 150 -17.46 8.86 -0.58
N ALA A 151 -18.14 9.97 -0.86
CA ALA A 151 -17.57 11.13 -1.56
C ALA A 151 -16.49 11.88 -0.75
N THR A 152 -16.41 11.67 0.57
CA THR A 152 -15.39 12.30 1.43
C THR A 152 -14.20 11.38 1.69
N ALA A 153 -14.28 10.11 1.29
CA ALA A 153 -13.21 9.13 1.54
C ALA A 153 -11.89 9.53 0.89
N TRP A 154 -11.93 10.17 -0.29
CA TRP A 154 -10.73 10.60 -0.98
C TRP A 154 -9.88 11.56 -0.13
N GLN A 155 -10.51 12.60 0.44
CA GLN A 155 -9.83 13.53 1.33
C GLN A 155 -9.43 12.88 2.66
N THR A 156 -10.25 11.94 3.12
CA THR A 156 -10.01 11.22 4.37
C THR A 156 -8.74 10.38 4.30
N TYR A 157 -8.55 9.63 3.21
CA TYR A 157 -7.45 8.67 3.07
C TYR A 157 -6.25 9.20 2.28
N PHE A 158 -6.42 10.24 1.45
CA PHE A 158 -5.35 10.83 0.66
C PHE A 158 -5.02 12.28 1.06
N GLY A 159 -5.68 12.81 2.10
CA GLY A 159 -5.38 14.14 2.65
C GLY A 159 -6.04 15.29 1.88
N ALA A 160 -5.51 16.51 2.00
CA ALA A 160 -6.10 17.73 1.43
C ALA A 160 -5.88 17.85 -0.10
N VAL A 161 -6.29 16.83 -0.85
CA VAL A 161 -6.11 16.69 -2.30
C VAL A 161 -7.37 17.00 -3.11
N GLY A 162 -8.48 17.31 -2.43
CA GLY A 162 -9.80 17.56 -3.03
C GLY A 162 -10.73 16.36 -2.88
N ALA A 163 -12.04 16.64 -2.85
CA ALA A 163 -13.06 15.59 -2.77
C ALA A 163 -13.19 14.88 -4.12
N ALA A 164 -13.34 13.56 -4.07
CA ALA A 164 -13.62 12.72 -5.22
C ALA A 164 -14.25 11.40 -4.77
N GLN A 165 -14.80 10.65 -5.71
CA GLN A 165 -15.38 9.35 -5.45
C GLN A 165 -14.90 8.38 -6.54
N ALA A 166 -14.27 7.28 -6.12
CA ALA A 166 -13.89 6.24 -7.05
C ALA A 166 -15.13 5.48 -7.51
N ASN A 167 -15.14 5.05 -8.77
CA ASN A 167 -16.09 4.05 -9.22
C ASN A 167 -15.49 2.64 -9.21
N LYS A 168 -14.15 2.52 -9.20
CA LYS A 168 -13.44 1.24 -9.16
C LYS A 168 -12.08 1.34 -8.48
N ILE A 169 -11.62 0.20 -7.96
CA ILE A 169 -10.25 -0.07 -7.54
C ILE A 169 -9.73 -1.25 -8.36
N THR A 170 -8.65 -1.06 -9.10
CA THR A 170 -7.94 -2.12 -9.82
C THR A 170 -6.67 -2.48 -9.06
N TYR A 171 -6.34 -3.77 -8.98
CA TYR A 171 -5.12 -4.21 -8.29
C TYR A 171 -4.35 -5.30 -9.03
N TRP A 172 -3.05 -5.33 -8.77
CA TRP A 172 -2.10 -6.35 -9.20
C TRP A 172 -1.31 -6.84 -8.00
N LYS A 173 -1.21 -8.16 -7.82
CA LYS A 173 -0.41 -8.78 -6.76
C LYS A 173 0.87 -9.34 -7.38
N TYR A 174 2.01 -8.74 -7.07
CA TYR A 174 3.30 -9.27 -7.53
C TYR A 174 3.65 -10.56 -6.79
N LYS A 175 4.66 -11.28 -7.31
CA LYS A 175 5.08 -12.59 -6.77
C LYS A 175 5.49 -12.47 -5.31
N VAL A 176 5.26 -13.53 -4.55
CA VAL A 176 5.75 -13.62 -3.16
C VAL A 176 7.28 -13.67 -3.15
N THR A 177 7.90 -13.05 -2.15
CA THR A 177 9.34 -13.10 -1.89
C THR A 177 9.63 -13.27 -0.41
N SER A 178 10.82 -13.77 -0.06
CA SER A 178 11.24 -13.87 1.34
C SER A 178 11.51 -12.49 1.94
N LEU A 179 11.17 -12.32 3.22
CA LEU A 179 11.44 -11.09 3.96
C LEU A 179 12.93 -10.77 4.03
N ASP A 180 13.79 -11.77 4.24
CA ASP A 180 15.25 -11.57 4.30
C ASP A 180 15.81 -11.02 2.98
N SER A 181 15.35 -11.55 1.84
CA SER A 181 15.75 -11.04 0.53
C SER A 181 15.21 -9.64 0.29
N ALA A 182 13.95 -9.38 0.65
CA ALA A 182 13.33 -8.07 0.53
C ALA A 182 14.09 -7.00 1.33
N VAL A 183 14.42 -7.28 2.61
CA VAL A 183 15.21 -6.40 3.47
C VAL A 183 16.59 -6.15 2.86
N ALA A 184 17.27 -7.19 2.41
CA ALA A 184 18.59 -7.06 1.80
C ALA A 184 18.57 -6.20 0.52
N ASN A 185 17.53 -6.33 -0.32
CA ASN A 185 17.36 -5.54 -1.53
C ASN A 185 17.06 -4.06 -1.20
N VAL A 186 16.14 -3.79 -0.28
CA VAL A 186 15.77 -2.42 0.13
C VAL A 186 16.98 -1.69 0.73
N ASN A 187 17.80 -2.36 1.53
CA ASN A 187 19.01 -1.77 2.11
C ASN A 187 20.09 -1.43 1.07
N LYS A 188 20.07 -2.07 -0.10
CA LYS A 188 21.00 -1.81 -1.21
C LYS A 188 20.43 -0.85 -2.25
N TYR A 189 19.13 -0.57 -2.20
CA TYR A 189 18.43 0.23 -3.20
C TYR A 189 18.83 1.72 -3.10
N ARG A 190 19.19 2.28 -4.27
CA ARG A 190 19.65 3.67 -4.47
C ARG A 190 19.18 4.17 -5.83
#